data_AF-A0AAD5IAD8-F1
#
_entry.id   AF-A0AAD5IAD8-F1
#
_cell.length_a   1.000
_cell.length_b   1.000
_cell.length_c   1.000
_cell.angle_alpha   90.00
_cell.angle_beta   90.00
_cell.angle_gamma   90.00
#
_symmetry.space_group_name_H-M   'P 1'
#
loop_
_entity.id
_entity.type
_entity.pdbx_description
1 polymer ?
#
loop_
_entity_poly.entity_id
_entity_poly.type
_entity_poly.pdbx_seq_one_letter_code
_entity_poly.pdbx_strand_id
1 'polypeptide(L)'
;MPLIVGFLADTYTGRFTMVLFSSLIYLMGLSLLTMSEFISSLKPCEIVGKCIKARKIHEVVFFIALYFISIGTGGIKPCLESFGADQFDDNHPEERKQKMSYFNWWSTALCCGLLLGVTVIVSIQDNLGWGIADLVLAIFLASHL
;
A
#
# COMPACT_ATOMS: atom_id res chain seq x y z
N MET A 1 -4.26 -4.45 -10.54
CA MET A 1 -4.82 -5.82 -10.56
C MET A 1 -5.94 -6.04 -9.53
N PRO A 2 -6.91 -5.12 -9.31
CA PRO A 2 -7.90 -5.32 -8.24
C PRO A 2 -8.96 -6.38 -8.56
N LEU A 3 -9.38 -6.52 -9.82
CA LEU A 3 -10.42 -7.48 -10.24
C LEU A 3 -10.05 -8.94 -9.97
N ILE A 4 -8.84 -9.33 -10.36
CA ILE A 4 -8.36 -10.73 -10.21
C ILE A 4 -8.22 -11.07 -8.72
N VAL A 5 -7.64 -10.16 -7.96
CA VAL A 5 -7.33 -10.35 -6.53
C VAL A 5 -8.61 -10.37 -5.70
N GLY A 6 -9.59 -9.50 -6.01
CA GLY A 6 -10.92 -9.53 -5.40
C GLY A 6 -11.70 -10.82 -5.72
N PHE A 7 -11.68 -11.28 -6.98
CA PHE A 7 -12.32 -12.54 -7.35
C PHE A 7 -11.76 -13.75 -6.58
N LEU A 8 -10.43 -13.80 -6.40
CA LEU A 8 -9.77 -14.80 -5.56
C LEU A 8 -10.20 -14.73 -4.09
N ALA A 9 -10.34 -13.51 -3.56
CA ALA A 9 -10.79 -13.28 -2.18
C ALA A 9 -12.21 -13.81 -1.93
N ASP A 10 -13.13 -13.53 -2.85
CA ASP A 10 -14.53 -13.92 -2.74
C ASP A 10 -14.75 -15.42 -2.99
N THR A 11 -13.88 -16.06 -3.79
CA THR A 11 -14.09 -17.47 -4.21
C THR A 11 -13.34 -18.49 -3.34
N TYR A 12 -12.12 -18.19 -2.87
CA TYR A 12 -11.24 -19.20 -2.27
C TYR A 12 -10.70 -18.86 -0.89
N THR A 13 -10.22 -17.62 -0.68
CA THR A 13 -9.37 -17.30 0.49
C THR A 13 -10.16 -16.69 1.66
N GLY A 14 -11.31 -16.09 1.37
CA GLY A 14 -12.04 -15.25 2.33
C GLY A 14 -11.44 -13.84 2.43
N ARG A 15 -12.31 -12.86 2.73
CA ARG A 15 -11.98 -11.42 2.68
C ARG A 15 -10.92 -11.00 3.69
N PHE A 16 -11.01 -11.46 4.94
CA PHE A 16 -10.04 -11.12 6.01
C PHE A 16 -8.63 -11.66 5.71
N THR A 17 -8.52 -12.95 5.37
CA THR A 17 -7.24 -13.59 5.03
C THR A 17 -6.60 -12.93 3.81
N MET A 18 -7.40 -12.52 2.83
CA MET A 18 -6.89 -11.84 1.66
C MET A 18 -6.33 -10.45 1.99
N VAL A 19 -6.97 -9.70 2.89
CA VAL A 19 -6.44 -8.42 3.38
C VAL A 19 -5.08 -8.65 4.06
N LEU A 20 -4.97 -9.61 4.98
CA LEU A 20 -3.70 -9.91 5.66
C LEU A 20 -2.59 -10.29 4.68
N PHE A 21 -2.87 -11.22 3.77
CA PHE A 21 -1.89 -11.65 2.76
C PHE A 21 -1.47 -10.50 1.83
N SER A 22 -2.43 -9.66 1.41
CA SER A 22 -2.15 -8.52 0.54
C SER A 22 -1.35 -7.43 1.26
N SER A 23 -1.58 -7.23 2.55
CA SER A 23 -0.78 -6.32 3.39
C SER A 23 0.65 -6.80 3.57
N LEU A 24 0.88 -8.11 3.75
CA LEU A 24 2.23 -8.69 3.78
C LEU A 24 2.96 -8.49 2.44
N ILE A 25 2.30 -8.75 1.31
CA ILE A 25 2.88 -8.51 -0.02
C ILE A 25 3.21 -7.03 -0.22
N TYR A 26 2.32 -6.12 0.21
CA TYR A 26 2.56 -4.69 0.11
C TYR A 26 3.78 -4.26 0.95
N LEU A 27 3.93 -4.80 2.17
CA LEU A 27 5.09 -4.56 3.03
C LEU A 27 6.40 -5.11 2.41
N MET A 28 6.35 -6.27 1.75
CA MET A 28 7.49 -6.78 0.97
C MET A 28 7.87 -5.82 -0.17
N GLY A 29 6.88 -5.25 -0.88
CA GLY A 29 7.13 -4.26 -1.93
C GLY A 29 7.79 -2.98 -1.40
N LEU A 30 7.27 -2.41 -0.30
CA LEU A 30 7.86 -1.23 0.33
C LEU A 30 9.27 -1.49 0.87
N SER A 31 9.51 -2.65 1.47
CA SER A 31 10.84 -2.99 2.00
C SER A 31 11.87 -3.16 0.88
N LEU A 32 11.51 -3.78 -0.26
CA LEU A 32 12.37 -3.85 -1.43
C LEU A 32 12.68 -2.47 -2.02
N LEU A 33 11.68 -1.59 -2.11
CA LEU A 33 11.86 -0.22 -2.60
C LEU A 33 12.81 0.56 -1.67
N THR A 34 12.59 0.46 -0.36
CA THR A 34 13.44 1.04 0.68
C THR A 34 14.88 0.53 0.55
N MET A 35 15.08 -0.78 0.43
CA MET A 35 16.41 -1.39 0.26
C MET A 35 17.12 -0.90 -1.00
N SER A 36 16.39 -0.62 -2.09
CA SER A 36 16.97 -0.13 -3.34
C SER A 36 17.61 1.27 -3.21
N GLU A 37 17.15 2.06 -2.23
CA GLU A 37 17.65 3.40 -1.94
C GLU A 37 18.76 3.41 -0.88
N PHE A 38 18.71 2.53 0.12
CA PHE A 38 19.73 2.49 1.19
C PHE A 38 20.96 1.67 0.82
N ILE A 39 20.83 0.61 0.01
CA ILE A 39 21.94 -0.28 -0.34
C ILE A 39 22.73 0.31 -1.52
N SER A 40 24.00 0.65 -1.27
CA SER A 40 24.90 1.22 -2.28
C SER A 40 25.03 0.39 -3.56
N SER A 41 24.95 -0.94 -3.47
CA SER A 41 25.00 -1.85 -4.61
C SER A 41 23.73 -1.83 -5.49
N LEU A 42 22.60 -1.43 -4.91
CA LEU A 42 21.29 -1.35 -5.58
C LEU A 42 20.92 0.06 -6.01
N LYS A 43 21.72 1.07 -5.66
CA LYS A 43 21.51 2.44 -6.12
C LYS A 43 21.59 2.52 -7.65
N PRO A 44 20.81 3.42 -8.27
CA PRO A 44 20.79 3.57 -9.72
C PRO A 44 22.17 3.97 -10.28
N CYS A 45 22.98 4.68 -9.49
CA CYS A 45 24.22 5.31 -9.92
C CYS A 45 25.28 5.24 -8.81
N GLU A 46 26.56 5.16 -9.18
CA GLU A 46 27.66 5.38 -8.24
C GLU A 46 27.83 6.89 -7.99
N ILE A 47 28.25 7.25 -6.78
CA ILE A 47 28.31 8.63 -6.26
C ILE A 47 29.33 9.49 -7.04
N VAL A 48 30.19 8.88 -7.85
CA VAL A 48 31.26 9.54 -8.60
C VAL A 48 30.92 9.62 -10.09
N GLY A 49 30.37 10.75 -10.52
CA GLY A 49 30.19 11.09 -11.95
C GLY A 49 28.74 11.38 -12.38
N LYS A 50 28.56 11.83 -13.62
CA LYS A 50 27.24 12.02 -14.23
C LYS A 50 26.61 10.66 -14.52
N CYS A 51 25.46 10.39 -13.90
CA CYS A 51 24.72 9.17 -14.17
C CYS A 51 23.95 9.27 -15.48
N ILE A 52 24.48 8.63 -16.52
CA ILE A 52 23.85 8.62 -17.85
C ILE A 52 22.77 7.53 -17.94
N LYS A 53 22.91 6.44 -17.17
CA LYS A 53 22.00 5.30 -17.22
C LYS A 53 21.95 4.58 -15.87
N ALA A 54 20.75 4.27 -15.41
CA ALA A 54 20.55 3.47 -14.20
C ALA A 54 21.14 2.06 -14.38
N ARG A 55 21.71 1.52 -13.31
CA ARG A 55 22.20 0.14 -13.27
C ARG A 55 21.02 -0.82 -13.52
N LYS A 56 21.21 -1.82 -14.39
CA LYS A 56 20.14 -2.77 -14.76
C LYS A 56 19.53 -3.50 -13.56
N ILE A 57 20.34 -3.79 -12.54
CA ILE A 57 19.86 -4.43 -11.31
C ILE A 57 18.87 -3.53 -10.54
N HIS A 58 19.12 -2.22 -10.50
CA HIS A 58 18.22 -1.26 -9.86
C HIS A 58 16.86 -1.24 -10.58
N GLU A 59 16.87 -1.14 -11.92
CA GLU A 59 15.64 -1.17 -12.72
C GLU A 59 14.80 -2.44 -12.43
N VAL A 60 15.44 -3.62 -12.42
CA VAL A 60 14.73 -4.89 -12.17
C VAL A 60 14.14 -4.93 -10.76
N VAL A 61 14.93 -4.59 -9.73
CA VAL A 61 14.46 -4.59 -8.33
C VAL A 61 13.34 -3.58 -8.13
N PHE A 62 13.47 -2.38 -8.72
CA PHE A 62 12.47 -1.33 -8.67
C PHE A 62 11.14 -1.80 -9.27
N PHE A 63 11.15 -2.40 -10.48
CA PHE A 63 9.91 -2.90 -11.08
C PHE A 63 9.30 -4.06 -10.29
N ILE A 64 10.11 -4.98 -9.74
CA ILE A 64 9.62 -6.05 -8.87
C ILE A 64 8.92 -5.46 -7.63
N ALA A 65 9.53 -4.46 -6.99
CA ALA A 65 8.94 -3.76 -5.85
C ALA A 65 7.60 -3.11 -6.22
N LEU A 66 7.53 -2.41 -7.36
CA LEU A 66 6.29 -1.81 -7.85
C LEU A 66 5.20 -2.85 -8.16
N TYR A 67 5.56 -4.02 -8.70
CA TYR A 67 4.60 -5.10 -8.92
C TYR A 67 4.04 -5.63 -7.60
N PHE A 68 4.87 -5.84 -6.58
CA PHE A 68 4.39 -6.23 -5.25
C PHE A 68 3.46 -5.19 -4.64
N ILE A 69 3.83 -3.90 -4.69
CA ILE A 69 2.97 -2.79 -4.22
C ILE A 69 1.63 -2.80 -4.97
N SER A 70 1.66 -2.96 -6.30
CA SER A 70 0.44 -2.98 -7.13
C SER A 70 -0.48 -4.17 -6.80
N ILE A 71 0.09 -5.35 -6.58
CA ILE A 71 -0.66 -6.56 -6.20
C ILE A 71 -1.27 -6.39 -4.79
N GLY A 72 -0.46 -5.98 -3.81
CA GLY A 72 -0.92 -5.76 -2.45
C GLY A 72 -2.03 -4.70 -2.35
N THR A 73 -1.86 -3.56 -3.03
CA THR A 73 -2.89 -2.51 -3.11
C THR A 73 -4.19 -3.04 -3.73
N GLY A 74 -4.06 -3.89 -4.76
CA GLY A 74 -5.20 -4.48 -5.46
C GLY A 74 -6.05 -5.40 -4.59
N GLY A 75 -5.47 -6.03 -3.56
CA GLY A 75 -6.20 -6.90 -2.65
C GLY A 75 -6.75 -6.18 -1.42
N ILE A 76 -5.99 -5.25 -0.84
CA ILE A 76 -6.41 -4.53 0.36
C ILE A 76 -7.68 -3.71 0.08
N LYS A 77 -7.66 -2.86 -0.96
CA LYS A 77 -8.74 -1.88 -1.22
C LYS A 77 -10.15 -2.50 -1.34
N PRO A 78 -10.41 -3.44 -2.26
CA PRO A 78 -11.77 -3.98 -2.43
C PRO A 78 -12.19 -4.90 -1.28
N CYS A 79 -11.25 -5.64 -0.68
CA CYS A 79 -11.58 -6.61 0.37
C CYS A 79 -11.83 -5.94 1.72
N LEU A 80 -11.12 -4.85 2.04
CA LEU A 80 -11.26 -4.16 3.31
C LEU A 80 -12.61 -3.44 3.43
N GLU A 81 -13.05 -2.75 2.37
CA GLU A 81 -14.36 -2.11 2.33
C GLU A 81 -15.50 -3.12 2.43
N SER A 82 -15.40 -4.22 1.68
CA SER A 82 -16.39 -5.30 1.70
C SER A 82 -16.44 -5.97 3.08
N PHE A 83 -15.28 -6.26 3.67
CA PHE A 83 -15.20 -6.85 5.01
C PHE A 83 -15.78 -5.96 6.10
N GLY A 84 -15.57 -4.63 6.01
CA GLY A 84 -16.18 -3.67 6.91
C GLY A 84 -17.70 -3.59 6.75
N ALA A 85 -18.18 -3.66 5.50
CA ALA A 85 -19.61 -3.68 5.19
C ALA A 85 -20.33 -4.93 5.72
N ASP A 86 -19.63 -6.07 5.72
CA ASP A 86 -20.14 -7.37 6.21
C ASP A 86 -20.34 -7.41 7.73
N GLN A 87 -19.82 -6.43 8.49
CA GLN A 87 -20.01 -6.36 9.94
C GLN A 87 -21.41 -5.92 10.37
N PHE A 88 -22.25 -5.46 9.44
CA PHE A 88 -23.58 -4.92 9.70
C PHE A 88 -24.65 -5.77 9.02
N ASP A 89 -25.71 -6.14 9.73
CA ASP A 89 -26.85 -6.87 9.17
C ASP A 89 -27.83 -5.94 8.45
N ASP A 90 -28.03 -6.18 7.14
CA ASP A 90 -28.92 -5.38 6.31
C ASP A 90 -30.41 -5.52 6.69
N ASN A 91 -30.78 -6.60 7.38
CA ASN A 91 -32.14 -6.85 7.86
C ASN A 91 -32.47 -6.07 9.14
N HIS A 92 -31.46 -5.59 9.87
CA HIS A 92 -31.65 -4.78 11.07
C HIS A 92 -31.66 -3.28 10.72
N PRO A 93 -32.78 -2.56 10.92
CA PRO A 93 -32.93 -1.19 10.44
C PRO A 93 -31.96 -0.19 11.11
N GLU A 94 -31.55 -0.43 12.36
CA GLU A 94 -30.57 0.40 13.06
C GLU A 94 -29.13 0.11 12.57
N GLU A 95 -28.75 -1.15 12.39
CA GLU A 95 -27.43 -1.52 11.86
C GLU A 95 -27.22 -1.01 10.44
N ARG A 96 -28.26 -1.01 9.61
CA ARG A 96 -28.20 -0.39 8.27
C ARG A 96 -27.89 1.11 8.31
N LYS A 97 -28.41 1.85 9.30
CA LYS A 97 -28.04 3.27 9.49
C LYS A 97 -26.58 3.41 9.94
N GLN A 98 -26.12 2.52 10.82
CA GLN A 98 -24.74 2.49 11.27
C GLN A 98 -23.77 2.17 10.13
N LYS A 99 -24.11 1.23 9.24
CA LYS A 99 -23.36 0.93 8.00
C LYS A 99 -23.16 2.16 7.12
N MET A 100 -24.20 2.95 6.91
CA MET A 100 -24.10 4.21 6.15
C MET A 100 -23.21 5.24 6.85
N SER A 101 -23.30 5.36 8.18
CA SER A 101 -22.42 6.22 8.97
C SER A 101 -20.95 5.77 8.90
N TYR A 102 -20.71 4.46 8.94
CA TYR A 102 -19.40 3.85 8.76
C TYR A 102 -18.78 4.27 7.42
N PHE A 103 -19.52 4.17 6.31
CA PHE A 103 -19.01 4.59 5.00
C PHE A 103 -18.75 6.11 4.90
N ASN A 104 -19.53 6.94 5.60
CA ASN A 104 -19.25 8.37 5.68
C ASN A 104 -17.93 8.66 6.40
N TRP A 105 -17.69 8.02 7.55
CA TRP A 105 -16.44 8.14 8.29
C TRP A 105 -15.26 7.54 7.54
N TRP A 106 -15.45 6.40 6.88
CA TRP A 106 -14.46 5.78 5.99
C TRP A 106 -14.02 6.74 4.88
N SER A 107 -14.98 7.35 4.18
CA SER A 107 -14.71 8.31 3.11
C SER A 107 -13.99 9.55 3.63
N THR A 108 -14.38 10.03 4.81
CA THR A 108 -13.72 11.17 5.47
C THR A 108 -12.27 10.85 5.81
N ALA A 109 -12.03 9.69 6.43
CA ALA A 109 -10.68 9.22 6.76
C ALA A 109 -9.81 9.01 5.51
N LEU A 110 -10.39 8.47 4.44
CA LEU A 110 -9.70 8.30 3.15
C LEU A 110 -9.28 9.65 2.57
N CYS A 111 -10.18 10.64 2.55
CA CYS A 111 -9.87 11.99 2.09
C CYS A 111 -8.76 12.64 2.93
N CYS A 112 -8.83 12.54 4.25
CA CYS A 112 -7.79 13.03 5.15
C CYS A 112 -6.44 12.32 4.90
N GLY A 113 -6.46 11.00 4.73
CA GLY A 113 -5.27 10.20 4.43
C GLY A 113 -4.63 10.59 3.09
N LEU A 114 -5.44 10.81 2.05
CA LEU A 114 -4.95 11.31 0.75
C LEU A 114 -4.32 12.69 0.87
N LEU A 115 -4.95 13.61 1.62
CA LEU A 115 -4.39 14.94 1.86
C LEU A 115 -3.04 14.86 2.59
N LEU A 116 -2.93 14.04 3.64
CA LEU A 116 -1.67 13.82 4.35
C LEU A 116 -0.62 13.17 3.45
N GLY A 117 -1.01 12.22 2.59
CA GLY A 117 -0.12 11.60 1.61
C GLY A 117 0.49 12.63 0.65
N VAL A 118 -0.34 13.44 0.00
CA VAL A 118 0.16 14.42 -0.99
C VAL A 118 0.86 15.62 -0.37
N THR A 119 0.73 15.86 0.93
CA THR A 119 1.38 16.99 1.62
C THR A 119 2.58 16.54 2.45
N VAL A 120 2.36 15.68 3.46
CA VAL A 120 3.40 15.26 4.41
C VAL A 120 4.39 14.31 3.76
N ILE A 121 3.92 13.26 3.08
CA ILE A 121 4.82 12.26 2.48
C ILE A 121 5.62 12.88 1.34
N VAL A 122 4.97 13.67 0.48
CA VAL A 122 5.68 14.40 -0.60
C VAL A 122 6.71 15.37 -0.03
N SER A 123 6.39 16.09 1.05
CA SER A 123 7.36 16.96 1.72
C SER A 123 8.57 16.18 2.27
N ILE A 124 8.36 14.99 2.84
CA ILE A 124 9.45 14.12 3.29
C ILE A 124 10.28 13.66 2.09
N GLN A 125 9.63 13.25 1.00
CA GLN A 125 10.28 12.79 -0.21
C GLN A 125 11.18 13.88 -0.83
N ASP A 126 10.71 15.12 -0.87
CA ASP A 126 11.45 16.25 -1.47
C ASP A 126 12.59 16.74 -0.57
N ASN A 127 12.43 16.72 0.76
CA ASN A 127 13.42 17.25 1.70
C ASN A 127 14.43 16.21 2.22
N LEU A 128 13.98 14.97 2.42
CA LEU A 128 14.75 13.90 3.06
C LEU A 128 15.04 12.72 2.10
N GLY A 129 14.35 12.65 0.96
CA GLY A 129 14.55 11.65 -0.07
C GLY A 129 13.55 10.49 -0.03
N TRP A 130 13.45 9.80 -1.17
CA TRP A 130 12.49 8.72 -1.41
C TRP A 130 12.63 7.56 -0.42
N GLY A 131 13.85 7.11 -0.14
CA GLY A 131 14.06 5.99 0.79
C GLY A 131 13.55 6.24 2.20
N ILE A 132 13.61 7.49 2.70
CA ILE A 132 13.09 7.84 4.03
C ILE A 132 11.55 7.88 4.00
N ALA A 133 10.94 8.43 2.94
CA ALA A 133 9.49 8.41 2.76
C ALA A 133 8.94 6.98 2.73
N ASP A 134 9.57 6.09 1.95
CA ASP A 134 9.18 4.69 1.84
C ASP A 134 9.35 3.94 3.18
N LEU A 135 10.42 4.22 3.92
CA LEU A 135 10.65 3.64 5.24
C LEU A 135 9.57 4.06 6.26
N VAL A 136 9.18 5.33 6.26
CA VAL A 136 8.10 5.84 7.12
C VAL A 136 6.78 5.10 6.82
N LEU A 137 6.45 4.92 5.53
CA LEU A 137 5.26 4.17 5.11
C LEU A 137 5.34 2.69 5.53
N ALA A 138 6.51 2.07 5.40
CA ALA A 138 6.72 0.67 5.79
C ALA A 138 6.55 0.46 7.31
N ILE A 139 7.13 1.34 8.12
CA ILE A 139 7.01 1.28 9.60
C ILE A 139 5.55 1.49 10.02
N PHE A 140 4.88 2.48 9.43
CA PHE A 140 3.48 2.76 9.73
C PHE A 140 2.61 1.52 9.47
N LEU A 141 2.75 0.89 8.30
CA LEU A 141 2.01 -0.33 7.98
C LEU A 141 2.37 -1.49 8.91
N ALA A 142 3.66 -1.72 9.18
CA ALA A 142 4.12 -2.80 10.04
C ALA A 142 3.61 -2.69 11.49
N SER A 143 3.37 -1.47 11.97
CA SER A 143 2.82 -1.24 13.32
C SER A 143 1.33 -1.60 13.46
N HIS A 144 0.62 -1.75 12.34
CA HIS A 144 -0.81 -2.01 12.27
C HIS A 144 -1.16 -3.41 11.74
N LEU A 145 -0.15 -4.25 11.48
CA LEU A 145 -0.28 -5.62 10.99
C LEU A 145 -0.19 -6.63 12.14
#